data_AF-A0A6C0IEG9-F1
#
_entry.id   AF-A0A6C0IEG9-F1
#
_cell.length_a   1.000
_cell.length_b   1.000
_cell.length_c   1.000
_cell.angle_alpha   90.00
_cell.angle_beta   90.00
_cell.angle_gamma   90.00
#
_symmetry.space_group_name_H-M   'P 1'
#
loop_
_entity.id
_entity.type
_entity.pdbx_description
1 polymer ?
#
loop_
_entity_poly.entity_id
_entity_poly.type
_entity_poly.pdbx_seq_one_letter_code
_entity_poly.pdbx_strand_id
1 'polypeptide(L)'
;MRVMTLINIINHAFNYVLKTSNVLNIDESHGLKHSMDVYNFASKIYENEVINSPYLKEQREIIYVSAILHDMCDKKYITEKKGLDMIKQHMKTCMSDSNLDIVGNIISTMSYSKVKLNGYPYLGEYQLAYHIVREADLLSAYDIDRCIIYGMYKDKIDYDEALIRALDLFSSRILKYRSDDLFVTNYSKKESIKLHLNAQNDIEIIKNILK
;
A
#
# COMPACT_ATOMS: atom_id res chain seq x y z
N MET A 1 19.29 -24.36 6.75
CA MET A 1 18.40 -23.42 6.04
C MET A 1 19.22 -22.18 5.74
N ARG A 2 19.54 -21.88 4.47
CA ARG A 2 20.31 -20.66 4.15
C ARG A 2 19.39 -19.48 4.44
N VAL A 3 19.75 -18.63 5.39
CA VAL A 3 19.09 -17.33 5.58
C VAL A 3 19.26 -16.59 4.25
N MET A 4 18.17 -16.43 3.50
CA MET A 4 18.18 -15.64 2.28
C MET A 4 18.48 -14.19 2.64
N THR A 5 19.23 -13.49 1.80
CA THR A 5 19.44 -12.06 2.00
C THR A 5 18.11 -11.33 1.84
N LEU A 6 17.97 -10.17 2.50
CA LEU A 6 16.78 -9.31 2.35
C LEU A 6 16.45 -9.01 0.87
N ILE A 7 17.48 -8.80 0.05
CA ILE A 7 17.34 -8.58 -1.40
C ILE A 7 16.68 -9.76 -2.08
N ASN A 8 17.01 -11.00 -1.70
CA ASN A 8 16.37 -12.18 -2.28
C ASN A 8 14.88 -12.24 -1.91
N ILE A 9 14.52 -11.94 -0.65
CA ILE A 9 13.12 -11.89 -0.21
C ILE A 9 12.34 -10.84 -1.00
N ILE A 10 12.91 -9.64 -1.16
CA ILE A 10 12.31 -8.57 -1.97
C ILE A 10 12.13 -9.00 -3.42
N ASN A 11 13.14 -9.63 -4.03
CA ASN A 11 13.03 -10.16 -5.39
C ASN A 11 11.92 -11.21 -5.52
N HIS A 12 11.78 -12.11 -4.54
CA HIS A 12 10.69 -13.08 -4.51
C HIS A 12 9.32 -12.41 -4.43
N ALA A 13 9.17 -11.35 -3.63
CA ALA A 13 7.94 -10.59 -3.50
C ALA A 13 7.59 -9.85 -4.81
N PHE A 14 8.53 -9.12 -5.43
CA PHE A 14 8.26 -8.44 -6.69
C PHE A 14 8.03 -9.40 -7.87
N ASN A 15 8.72 -10.54 -7.91
CA ASN A 15 8.44 -11.59 -8.90
C ASN A 15 7.01 -12.14 -8.73
N TYR A 16 6.51 -12.23 -7.49
CA TYR A 16 5.13 -12.60 -7.24
C TYR A 16 4.15 -11.53 -7.74
N VAL A 17 4.43 -10.25 -7.49
CA VAL A 17 3.62 -9.13 -8.01
C VAL A 17 3.53 -9.22 -9.53
N LEU A 18 4.67 -9.32 -10.23
CA LEU A 18 4.73 -9.46 -11.69
C LEU A 18 3.86 -10.61 -12.20
N LYS A 19 4.03 -11.80 -11.62
CA LYS A 19 3.29 -13.00 -12.01
C LYS A 19 1.80 -12.85 -11.75
N THR A 20 1.43 -12.34 -10.58
CA THR A 20 0.04 -12.25 -10.13
C THR A 20 -0.71 -11.17 -10.90
N SER A 21 -0.07 -10.03 -11.13
CA SER A 21 -0.65 -8.96 -11.95
C SER A 21 -0.94 -9.42 -13.37
N ASN A 22 -0.06 -10.23 -13.97
CA ASN A 22 -0.31 -10.83 -15.28
C ASN A 22 -1.48 -11.84 -15.23
N VAL A 23 -1.45 -12.79 -14.29
CA VAL A 23 -2.47 -13.85 -14.19
C VAL A 23 -3.87 -13.30 -13.89
N LEU A 24 -3.97 -12.27 -13.06
CA LEU A 24 -5.25 -11.68 -12.64
C LEU A 24 -5.64 -10.43 -13.43
N ASN A 25 -4.85 -10.02 -14.43
CA ASN A 25 -4.99 -8.76 -15.16
C ASN A 25 -5.15 -7.55 -14.20
N ILE A 26 -4.26 -7.47 -13.21
CA ILE A 26 -4.18 -6.30 -12.32
C ILE A 26 -3.54 -5.17 -13.11
N ASP A 27 -4.20 -4.03 -13.14
CA ASP A 27 -3.75 -2.84 -13.83
C ASP A 27 -2.71 -2.06 -13.01
N GLU A 28 -2.00 -1.13 -13.65
CA GLU A 28 -0.89 -0.39 -13.03
C GLU A 28 -1.30 0.39 -11.76
N SER A 29 -2.60 0.70 -11.57
CA SER A 29 -3.04 1.36 -10.35
C SER A 29 -2.90 0.49 -9.09
N HIS A 30 -2.83 -0.84 -9.23
CA HIS A 30 -2.62 -1.81 -8.13
C HIS A 30 -1.47 -2.80 -8.44
N GLY A 31 -0.79 -2.61 -9.58
CA GLY A 31 0.24 -3.50 -10.11
C GLY A 31 1.64 -3.22 -9.57
N LEU A 32 2.64 -3.33 -10.44
CA LEU A 32 4.05 -3.24 -10.03
C LEU A 32 4.42 -1.85 -9.55
N LYS A 33 4.00 -0.79 -10.27
CA LYS A 33 4.35 0.59 -9.92
C LYS A 33 3.87 0.96 -8.52
N HIS A 34 2.60 0.72 -8.21
CA HIS A 34 2.03 0.96 -6.88
C HIS A 34 2.77 0.16 -5.80
N SER A 35 3.04 -1.13 -6.05
CA SER A 35 3.79 -1.97 -5.10
C SER A 35 5.18 -1.41 -4.80
N MET A 36 5.87 -0.85 -5.81
CA MET A 36 7.16 -0.17 -5.64
C MET A 36 7.03 1.13 -4.85
N ASP A 37 6.00 1.94 -5.11
CA ASP A 37 5.79 3.20 -4.40
C ASP A 37 5.50 2.97 -2.91
N VAL A 38 4.64 2.00 -2.58
CA VAL A 38 4.37 1.61 -1.19
C VAL A 38 5.61 1.04 -0.52
N TYR A 39 6.38 0.18 -1.19
CA TYR A 39 7.67 -0.29 -0.67
C TYR A 39 8.64 0.86 -0.38
N ASN A 40 8.75 1.84 -1.29
CA ASN A 40 9.65 2.98 -1.13
C ASN A 40 9.25 3.85 0.07
N PHE A 41 7.96 4.13 0.25
CA PHE A 41 7.49 4.85 1.44
C PHE A 41 7.69 4.04 2.71
N ALA A 42 7.37 2.75 2.71
CA ALA A 42 7.55 1.87 3.87
C ALA A 42 9.02 1.81 4.30
N SER A 43 9.95 1.74 3.34
CA SER A 43 11.39 1.81 3.59
C SER A 43 11.81 3.13 4.23
N LYS A 44 11.35 4.27 3.69
CA LYS A 44 11.67 5.59 4.27
C LYS A 44 11.10 5.78 5.68
N ILE A 45 9.88 5.32 5.94
CA ILE A 45 9.28 5.36 7.28
C ILE A 45 10.08 4.43 8.21
N TYR A 46 10.36 3.19 7.80
CA TYR A 46 11.15 2.22 8.57
C TYR A 46 12.51 2.80 9.00
N GLU A 47 13.27 3.39 8.08
CA GLU A 47 14.60 3.95 8.37
C GLU A 47 14.52 5.12 9.38
N ASN A 48 13.41 5.84 9.43
CA ASN A 48 13.20 6.88 10.45
C ASN A 48 12.77 6.29 11.80
N GLU A 49 11.88 5.31 11.80
CA GLU A 49 11.31 4.75 13.02
C GLU A 49 12.28 3.78 13.73
N VAL A 50 13.12 3.05 13.00
CA VAL A 50 14.07 2.07 13.57
C VAL A 50 15.13 2.73 14.48
N ILE A 51 15.38 4.03 14.31
CA ILE A 51 16.30 4.81 15.16
C ILE A 51 15.78 4.85 16.59
N ASN A 52 14.48 5.08 16.76
CA ASN A 52 13.82 5.18 18.07
C ASN A 52 13.21 3.85 18.53
N SER A 53 12.97 2.93 17.60
CA SER A 53 12.36 1.62 17.84
C SER A 53 13.24 0.49 17.28
N PRO A 54 14.39 0.18 17.90
CA PRO A 54 15.36 -0.77 17.34
C PRO A 54 14.83 -2.20 17.13
N TYR A 55 13.77 -2.59 17.85
CA TYR A 55 13.11 -3.89 17.69
C TYR A 55 12.53 -4.08 16.27
N LEU A 56 12.26 -2.99 15.54
CA LEU A 56 11.82 -3.04 14.14
C LEU A 56 12.83 -3.76 13.22
N LYS A 57 14.11 -3.86 13.60
CA LYS A 57 15.12 -4.60 12.83
C LYS A 57 14.72 -6.05 12.58
N GLU A 58 14.07 -6.68 13.56
CA GLU A 58 13.58 -8.05 13.47
C GLU A 58 12.30 -8.16 12.63
N GLN A 59 11.59 -7.04 12.43
CA GLN A 59 10.33 -6.95 11.71
C GLN A 59 10.48 -6.42 10.28
N ARG A 60 11.70 -6.06 9.85
CA ARG A 60 11.97 -5.41 8.55
C ARG A 60 11.46 -6.23 7.36
N GLU A 61 11.66 -7.54 7.38
CA GLU A 61 11.18 -8.44 6.31
C GLU A 61 9.65 -8.44 6.23
N ILE A 62 8.97 -8.51 7.38
CA ILE A 62 7.52 -8.46 7.48
C ILE A 62 6.98 -7.15 6.90
N ILE A 63 7.61 -6.01 7.25
CA ILE A 63 7.21 -4.69 6.74
C ILE A 63 7.33 -4.64 5.22
N TYR A 64 8.49 -5.03 4.67
CA TYR A 64 8.75 -4.91 3.24
C TYR A 64 7.89 -5.87 2.42
N VAL A 65 7.74 -7.12 2.88
CA VAL A 65 6.87 -8.09 2.20
C VAL A 65 5.41 -7.65 2.26
N SER A 66 4.93 -7.15 3.40
CA SER A 66 3.56 -6.65 3.51
C SER A 66 3.33 -5.46 2.58
N ALA A 67 4.27 -4.51 2.54
CA ALA A 67 4.20 -3.35 1.65
C ALA A 67 4.14 -3.73 0.17
N ILE A 68 4.99 -4.67 -0.27
CA ILE A 68 5.03 -5.11 -1.67
C ILE A 68 3.78 -5.91 -2.05
N LEU A 69 3.24 -6.72 -1.14
CA LEU A 69 2.21 -7.71 -1.48
C LEU A 69 0.77 -7.35 -1.10
N HIS A 70 0.53 -6.25 -0.39
CA HIS A 70 -0.79 -5.93 0.17
C HIS A 70 -1.95 -5.97 -0.84
N ASP A 71 -1.74 -5.41 -2.03
CA ASP A 71 -2.78 -5.33 -3.06
C ASP A 71 -2.96 -6.62 -3.89
N MET A 72 -2.07 -7.61 -3.72
CA MET A 72 -2.19 -8.91 -4.40
C MET A 72 -3.33 -9.78 -3.83
N CYS A 73 -4.01 -9.31 -2.78
CA CYS A 73 -5.19 -9.92 -2.18
C CYS A 73 -6.45 -9.04 -2.30
N ASP A 74 -6.43 -7.96 -3.10
CA ASP A 74 -7.59 -7.06 -3.21
C ASP A 74 -8.79 -7.79 -3.81
N LYS A 75 -9.95 -7.64 -3.14
CA LYS A 75 -11.25 -8.21 -3.50
C LYS A 75 -11.71 -7.82 -4.92
N LYS A 76 -11.14 -6.75 -5.49
CA LYS A 76 -11.37 -6.33 -6.89
C LYS A 76 -10.88 -7.34 -7.93
N TYR A 77 -9.94 -8.23 -7.56
CA TYR A 77 -9.32 -9.20 -8.47
C TYR A 77 -9.39 -10.64 -7.97
N ILE A 78 -9.32 -10.86 -6.64
CA ILE A 78 -9.33 -12.20 -6.06
C ILE A 78 -9.97 -12.19 -4.67
N THR A 79 -10.48 -13.34 -4.20
CA THR A 79 -10.89 -13.44 -2.80
C THR A 79 -9.67 -13.31 -1.88
N GLU A 80 -9.81 -12.52 -0.82
CA GLU A 80 -8.73 -12.22 0.13
C GLU A 80 -8.08 -13.49 0.70
N LYS A 81 -8.89 -14.49 1.07
CA LYS A 81 -8.40 -15.79 1.54
C LYS A 81 -7.51 -16.49 0.51
N LYS A 82 -7.99 -16.60 -0.73
CA LYS A 82 -7.23 -17.26 -1.81
C LYS A 82 -5.95 -16.49 -2.15
N GLY A 83 -6.01 -15.15 -2.17
CA GLY A 83 -4.82 -14.32 -2.38
C GLY A 83 -3.75 -14.53 -1.30
N LEU A 84 -4.17 -14.55 -0.03
CA LEU A 84 -3.27 -14.79 1.10
C LEU A 84 -2.68 -16.20 1.08
N ASP A 85 -3.48 -17.22 0.78
CA ASP A 85 -2.99 -18.61 0.65
C ASP A 85 -1.93 -18.72 -0.46
N MET A 86 -2.14 -18.04 -1.59
CA MET A 86 -1.17 -17.99 -2.70
C MET A 86 0.12 -17.25 -2.31
N ILE A 87 0.03 -16.12 -1.61
CA ILE A 87 1.20 -15.41 -1.07
C ILE A 87 1.99 -16.32 -0.14
N LYS A 88 1.33 -16.95 0.83
CA LYS A 88 1.97 -17.87 1.79
C LYS A 88 2.67 -19.00 1.07
N GLN A 89 2.00 -19.62 0.10
CA GLN A 89 2.59 -20.71 -0.68
C GLN A 89 3.82 -20.29 -1.49
N HIS A 90 3.84 -19.07 -2.03
CA HIS A 90 4.97 -18.56 -2.81
C HIS A 90 6.15 -18.15 -1.92
N MET A 91 5.87 -17.52 -0.77
CA MET A 91 6.89 -16.95 0.11
C MET A 91 7.45 -17.92 1.16
N LYS A 92 6.80 -19.08 1.42
CA LYS A 92 7.26 -20.08 2.41
C LYS A 92 8.68 -20.60 2.23
N THR A 93 9.25 -20.46 1.02
CA THR A 93 10.63 -20.88 0.73
C THR A 93 11.68 -19.89 1.23
N CYS A 94 11.27 -18.65 1.52
CA CYS A 94 12.16 -17.56 1.91
C CYS A 94 11.77 -16.86 3.22
N MET A 95 10.60 -17.18 3.80
CA MET A 95 10.14 -16.62 5.07
C MET A 95 9.44 -17.70 5.92
N SER A 96 9.54 -17.61 7.25
CA SER A 96 8.88 -18.57 8.16
C SER A 96 7.36 -18.42 8.17
N ASP A 97 6.66 -19.50 8.52
CA ASP A 97 5.20 -19.49 8.64
C ASP A 97 4.71 -18.45 9.65
N SER A 98 5.44 -18.29 10.77
CA SER A 98 5.12 -17.26 11.78
C SER A 98 5.13 -15.85 11.19
N ASN A 99 6.17 -15.50 10.42
CA ASN A 99 6.28 -14.19 9.79
C ASN A 99 5.21 -14.03 8.71
N LEU A 100 4.89 -15.09 7.98
CA LEU A 100 3.86 -15.09 6.94
C LEU A 100 2.45 -14.90 7.51
N ASP A 101 2.18 -15.42 8.70
CA ASP A 101 0.95 -15.17 9.43
C ASP A 101 0.82 -13.70 9.82
N ILE A 102 1.90 -13.07 10.31
CA ILE A 102 1.90 -11.62 10.61
C ILE A 102 1.72 -10.79 9.34
N VAL A 103 2.41 -11.11 8.23
CA VAL A 103 2.19 -10.46 6.93
C VAL A 103 0.72 -10.55 6.53
N GLY A 104 0.13 -11.74 6.63
CA GLY A 104 -1.29 -11.93 6.34
C GLY A 104 -2.21 -11.09 7.22
N ASN A 105 -1.91 -10.97 8.52
CA ASN A 105 -2.66 -10.14 9.45
C ASN A 105 -2.57 -8.65 9.09
N ILE A 106 -1.39 -8.15 8.72
CA ILE A 106 -1.22 -6.75 8.28
C ILE A 106 -2.04 -6.49 7.01
N ILE A 107 -1.84 -7.31 5.98
CA ILE A 107 -2.52 -7.14 4.67
C ILE A 107 -4.04 -7.21 4.83
N SER A 108 -4.55 -8.17 5.60
CA SER A 108 -5.99 -8.35 5.80
C SER A 108 -6.66 -7.25 6.64
N THR A 109 -5.92 -6.35 7.28
CA THR A 109 -6.50 -5.36 8.21
C THR A 109 -6.10 -3.91 7.91
N MET A 110 -5.20 -3.66 6.96
CA MET A 110 -4.66 -2.31 6.70
C MET A 110 -5.53 -1.39 5.85
N SER A 111 -6.49 -1.93 5.09
CA SER A 111 -7.24 -1.11 4.12
C SER A 111 -8.06 0.00 4.79
N TYR A 112 -8.14 1.16 4.12
CA TYR A 112 -8.86 2.34 4.61
C TYR A 112 -10.28 2.01 5.09
N SER A 113 -11.07 1.29 4.29
CA SER A 113 -12.47 1.00 4.61
C SER A 113 -12.60 0.13 5.86
N LYS A 114 -11.67 -0.83 6.08
CA LYS A 114 -11.67 -1.67 7.28
C LYS A 114 -11.35 -0.84 8.53
N VAL A 115 -10.36 0.05 8.44
CA VAL A 115 -9.99 0.92 9.57
C VAL A 115 -11.06 1.95 9.89
N LYS A 116 -11.73 2.52 8.88
CA LYS A 116 -12.85 3.44 9.12
C LYS A 116 -14.04 2.76 9.80
N LEU A 117 -14.27 1.48 9.51
CA LEU A 117 -15.38 0.71 10.09
C LEU A 117 -15.05 0.18 11.49
N ASN A 118 -13.85 -0.38 11.67
CA ASN A 118 -13.51 -1.19 12.85
C ASN A 118 -12.45 -0.56 13.76
N GLY A 119 -11.88 0.59 13.37
CA GLY A 119 -10.68 1.12 14.01
C GLY A 119 -9.41 0.34 13.61
N TYR A 120 -8.30 0.64 14.29
CA TYR A 120 -7.05 -0.09 14.08
C TYR A 120 -7.11 -1.48 14.73
N PRO A 121 -6.56 -2.50 14.05
CA PRO A 121 -6.36 -3.81 14.69
C PRO A 121 -5.32 -3.70 15.79
N TYR A 122 -5.39 -4.60 16.76
CA TYR A 122 -4.34 -4.79 17.75
C TYR A 122 -3.41 -5.92 17.30
N LEU A 123 -2.16 -5.57 16.97
CA LEU A 123 -1.14 -6.53 16.49
C LEU A 123 0.05 -6.66 17.46
N GLY A 124 -0.11 -6.24 18.71
CA GLY A 124 0.91 -6.37 19.76
C GLY A 124 2.22 -5.69 19.36
N GLU A 125 3.33 -6.43 19.42
CA GLU A 125 4.66 -5.93 19.06
C GLU A 125 4.79 -5.49 17.59
N TYR A 126 3.90 -5.95 16.71
CA TYR A 126 3.88 -5.61 15.29
C TYR A 126 3.01 -4.38 14.97
N GLN A 127 2.49 -3.68 16.00
CA GLN A 127 1.63 -2.51 15.79
C GLN A 127 2.33 -1.41 14.98
N LEU A 128 3.61 -1.15 15.26
CA LEU A 128 4.37 -0.15 14.52
C LEU A 128 4.68 -0.61 13.09
N ALA A 129 5.02 -1.90 12.88
CA ALA A 129 5.16 -2.46 11.53
C ALA A 129 3.87 -2.30 10.70
N TYR A 130 2.72 -2.54 11.31
CA TYR A 130 1.42 -2.30 10.69
C TYR A 130 1.22 -0.84 10.29
N HIS A 131 1.50 0.11 11.20
CA HIS A 131 1.39 1.53 10.90
C HIS A 131 2.34 1.97 9.78
N ILE A 132 3.56 1.46 9.76
CA ILE A 132 4.53 1.72 8.68
C ILE A 132 3.96 1.33 7.31
N VAL A 133 3.46 0.10 7.19
CA VAL A 133 2.94 -0.42 5.91
C VAL A 133 1.68 0.33 5.48
N ARG A 134 0.76 0.57 6.42
CA ARG A 134 -0.49 1.28 6.15
C ARG A 134 -0.24 2.73 5.75
N GLU A 135 0.61 3.44 6.48
CA GLU A 135 0.90 4.83 6.16
C GLU A 135 1.62 4.95 4.82
N ALA A 136 2.46 3.98 4.45
CA ALA A 136 3.07 3.93 3.13
C ALA A 136 2.05 3.85 1.99
N ASP A 137 1.01 3.00 2.13
CA ASP A 137 -0.11 2.92 1.18
C ASP A 137 -0.94 4.22 1.14
N LEU A 138 -1.17 4.86 2.29
CA LEU A 138 -1.84 6.16 2.31
C LEU A 138 -1.03 7.28 1.64
N LEU A 139 0.29 7.26 1.79
CA LEU A 139 1.18 8.24 1.14
C LEU A 139 1.22 8.04 -0.37
N SER A 140 1.26 6.80 -0.87
CA SER A 140 1.23 6.55 -2.32
C SER A 140 -0.11 6.92 -2.96
N ALA A 141 -1.20 6.92 -2.20
CA ALA A 141 -2.53 7.26 -2.71
C ALA A 141 -2.74 8.75 -3.04
N TYR A 142 -1.75 9.63 -2.82
CA TYR A 142 -1.79 11.04 -3.29
C TYR A 142 -1.58 11.20 -4.80
N ASP A 143 -1.25 10.12 -5.52
CA ASP A 143 -1.15 10.10 -6.98
C ASP A 143 -2.55 10.06 -7.63
N ILE A 144 -2.95 11.16 -8.29
CA ILE A 144 -4.26 11.27 -8.94
C ILE A 144 -4.35 10.44 -10.22
N ASP A 145 -3.25 10.29 -10.95
CA ASP A 145 -3.21 9.50 -12.18
C ASP A 145 -3.54 8.04 -11.88
N ARG A 146 -3.12 7.54 -10.71
CA ARG A 146 -3.50 6.21 -10.23
C ARG A 146 -5.02 6.01 -10.20
N CYS A 147 -5.77 7.02 -9.76
CA CYS A 147 -7.23 6.96 -9.69
C CYS A 147 -7.88 7.04 -11.08
N ILE A 148 -7.31 7.85 -11.97
CA ILE A 148 -7.77 7.98 -13.36
C ILE A 148 -7.54 6.67 -14.12
N ILE A 149 -6.33 6.10 -14.02
CA ILE A 149 -5.96 4.81 -14.63
C ILE A 149 -6.91 3.71 -14.17
N TYR A 150 -7.24 3.66 -12.87
CA TYR A 150 -8.20 2.70 -12.36
C TYR A 150 -9.57 2.83 -13.03
N GLY A 151 -10.10 4.05 -13.15
CA GLY A 151 -11.38 4.30 -13.83
C GLY A 151 -11.36 3.81 -15.27
N MET A 152 -10.36 4.24 -16.04
CA MET A 152 -10.23 3.88 -17.45
C MET A 152 -10.05 2.36 -17.65
N TYR A 153 -9.22 1.73 -16.82
CA TYR A 153 -8.87 0.33 -17.02
C TYR A 153 -9.90 -0.64 -16.44
N LYS A 154 -10.40 -0.38 -15.23
CA LYS A 154 -11.29 -1.30 -14.51
C LYS A 154 -12.76 -1.00 -14.76
N ASP A 155 -13.15 0.27 -14.67
CA ASP A 155 -14.53 0.69 -14.88
C ASP A 155 -14.88 0.89 -16.37
N LYS A 156 -13.86 0.89 -17.25
CA LYS A 156 -14.00 1.03 -18.71
C LYS A 156 -14.73 2.32 -19.12
N ILE A 157 -14.46 3.39 -18.39
CA ILE A 157 -14.98 4.73 -18.65
C ILE A 157 -13.94 5.60 -19.36
N ASP A 158 -14.42 6.64 -20.04
CA ASP A 158 -13.54 7.57 -20.74
C ASP A 158 -12.77 8.47 -19.76
N TYR A 159 -11.76 9.16 -20.28
CA TYR A 159 -10.82 9.95 -19.47
C TYR A 159 -11.51 11.03 -18.63
N ASP A 160 -12.49 11.74 -19.21
CA ASP A 160 -13.24 12.80 -18.54
C ASP A 160 -14.09 12.26 -17.38
N GLU A 161 -14.79 11.14 -17.59
CA GLU A 161 -15.53 10.46 -16.52
C GLU A 161 -14.60 9.92 -15.42
N ALA A 162 -13.47 9.31 -15.81
CA ALA A 162 -12.45 8.83 -14.88
C ALA A 162 -11.85 9.96 -14.06
N LEU A 163 -11.65 11.11 -14.68
CA LEU A 163 -11.15 12.30 -14.03
C LEU A 163 -12.14 12.86 -13.01
N ILE A 164 -13.42 13.03 -13.39
CA ILE A 164 -14.47 13.49 -12.46
C ILE A 164 -14.53 12.57 -11.23
N ARG A 165 -14.53 11.25 -11.45
CA ARG A 165 -14.49 10.25 -10.39
C ARG A 165 -13.24 10.35 -9.51
N ALA A 166 -12.07 10.58 -10.10
CA ALA A 166 -10.83 10.77 -9.36
C ALA A 166 -10.90 12.00 -8.45
N LEU A 167 -11.42 13.13 -8.97
CA LEU A 167 -11.62 14.36 -8.19
C LEU A 167 -12.58 14.14 -7.00
N ASP A 168 -13.66 13.40 -7.21
CA ASP A 168 -14.60 13.03 -6.15
C ASP A 168 -13.93 12.15 -5.09
N LEU A 169 -13.12 11.18 -5.49
CA LEU A 169 -12.39 10.32 -4.56
C LEU A 169 -11.33 11.11 -3.76
N PHE A 170 -10.64 12.05 -4.40
CA PHE A 170 -9.65 12.89 -3.74
C PHE A 170 -10.29 13.78 -2.68
N SER A 171 -11.36 14.47 -3.05
CA SER A 171 -12.08 15.38 -2.12
C SER A 171 -12.76 14.62 -0.98
N SER A 172 -13.38 13.47 -1.27
CA SER A 172 -14.12 12.71 -0.28
C SER A 172 -13.24 11.89 0.66
N ARG A 173 -12.03 11.50 0.23
CA ARG A 173 -11.16 10.56 0.95
C ARG A 173 -9.70 10.99 1.05
N ILE A 174 -8.96 11.14 -0.05
CA ILE A 174 -7.49 11.30 -0.01
C ILE A 174 -7.08 12.57 0.73
N LEU A 175 -7.71 13.70 0.41
CA LEU A 175 -7.42 14.98 1.06
C LEU A 175 -7.88 15.01 2.52
N LYS A 176 -8.71 14.06 2.97
CA LYS A 176 -9.14 13.94 4.36
C LYS A 176 -8.20 13.12 5.23
N TYR A 177 -7.19 12.44 4.68
CA TYR A 177 -6.30 11.57 5.47
C TYR A 177 -5.64 12.29 6.66
N ARG A 178 -5.32 13.57 6.49
CA ARG A 178 -4.73 14.40 7.55
C ARG A 178 -5.75 14.82 8.60
N SER A 179 -6.95 15.25 8.19
CA SER A 179 -8.02 15.64 9.12
C SER A 179 -8.64 14.45 9.85
N ASP A 180 -8.55 13.26 9.26
CA ASP A 180 -8.96 11.98 9.86
C ASP A 180 -7.87 11.38 10.79
N ASP A 181 -6.76 12.09 11.03
CA ASP A 181 -5.63 11.67 11.87
C ASP A 181 -5.07 10.26 11.53
N LEU A 182 -5.02 9.92 10.24
CA LEU A 182 -4.64 8.58 9.79
C LEU A 182 -3.13 8.30 9.76
N PHE A 183 -2.30 9.30 10.06
CA PHE A 183 -0.85 9.21 10.14
C PHE A 183 -0.40 9.28 11.60
N VAL A 184 0.26 8.24 12.07
CA VAL A 184 0.80 8.11 13.43
C VAL A 184 2.27 8.51 13.47
N THR A 185 3.08 8.03 12.51
CA THR A 185 4.52 8.29 12.49
C THR A 185 4.86 9.75 12.18
N ASN A 186 5.98 10.23 12.73
CA ASN A 186 6.43 11.59 12.49
C ASN A 186 6.86 11.81 11.04
N TYR A 187 7.45 10.78 10.41
CA TYR A 187 7.82 10.83 9.00
C TYR A 187 6.57 11.06 8.12
N SER A 188 5.54 10.22 8.24
CA SER A 188 4.35 10.31 7.39
C SER A 188 3.56 11.60 7.64
N LYS A 189 3.51 12.09 8.88
CA LYS A 189 2.90 13.40 9.19
C LYS A 189 3.57 14.55 8.44
N LYS A 190 4.91 14.52 8.30
CA LYS A 190 5.66 15.54 7.56
C LYS A 190 5.52 15.36 6.06
N GLU A 191 5.70 14.14 5.57
CA GLU A 191 5.70 13.86 4.14
C GLU A 191 4.31 14.08 3.51
N SER A 192 3.24 13.73 4.23
CA SER A 192 1.86 13.98 3.78
C SER A 192 1.54 15.48 3.60
N ILE A 193 2.25 16.42 4.25
CA ILE A 193 2.06 17.86 3.98
C ILE A 193 2.47 18.17 2.55
N LYS A 194 3.65 17.71 2.14
CA LYS A 194 4.20 17.97 0.81
C LYS A 194 3.32 17.32 -0.26
N LEU A 195 2.97 16.05 -0.06
CA LEU A 195 2.13 15.31 -1.01
C LEU A 195 0.73 15.90 -1.13
N HIS A 196 0.14 16.37 -0.02
CA HIS A 196 -1.16 17.02 -0.04
C HIS A 196 -1.13 18.33 -0.84
N LEU A 197 -0.11 19.17 -0.63
CA LEU A 197 0.04 20.42 -1.39
C LEU A 197 0.27 20.16 -2.88
N ASN A 198 1.10 19.17 -3.21
CA ASN A 198 1.33 18.79 -4.61
C ASN A 198 0.04 18.30 -5.26
N ALA A 199 -0.69 17.39 -4.61
CA ALA A 199 -1.97 16.89 -5.12
C ALA A 199 -3.01 18.00 -5.31
N GLN A 200 -3.05 19.00 -4.42
CA GLN A 200 -3.92 20.17 -4.61
C GLN A 200 -3.55 20.98 -5.86
N ASN A 201 -2.26 21.20 -6.10
CA ASN A 201 -1.79 21.88 -7.31
C ASN A 201 -2.14 21.09 -8.58
N ASP A 202 -1.90 19.78 -8.57
CA ASP A 202 -2.21 18.90 -9.69
C ASP A 202 -3.72 18.93 -10.01
N ILE A 203 -4.57 18.85 -8.97
CA ILE A 203 -6.02 18.98 -9.10
C ILE A 203 -6.42 20.32 -9.73
N GLU A 204 -5.84 21.44 -9.31
CA GLU A 204 -6.18 22.76 -9.85
C GLU A 204 -5.75 22.91 -11.32
N ILE A 205 -4.59 22.36 -11.69
CA ILE A 205 -4.14 22.31 -13.09
C ILE A 205 -5.14 21.51 -13.93
N ILE A 206 -5.52 20.32 -13.45
CA ILE A 206 -6.42 19.43 -14.20
C ILE A 206 -7.83 20.01 -14.31
N LYS A 207 -8.36 20.66 -13.25
CA LYS A 207 -9.66 21.34 -13.31
C LYS A 207 -9.72 22.45 -14.36
N ASN A 208 -8.59 23.07 -14.71
CA ASN A 208 -8.56 24.06 -15.78
C ASN A 208 -8.70 23.44 -17.17
N ILE A 209 -8.45 22.13 -17.33
CA ILE A 209 -8.67 21.40 -18.59
C ILE A 209 -10.16 21.14 -18.82
N LEU A 210 -10.95 21.02 -17.73
CA LEU A 210 -12.40 20.79 -17.78
C LEU A 210 -13.24 22.07 -17.98
N LYS A 211 -12.59 23.25 -18.03
CA LYS A 211 -13.24 24.54 -18.30
C LYS A 211 -13.17 24.86 -19.79
#